data_AF-A0A958QK64-F1
#
_entry.id   AF-A0A958QK64-F1
#
_cell.length_a   1.000
_cell.length_b   1.000
_cell.length_c   1.000
_cell.angle_alpha   90.00
_cell.angle_beta   90.00
_cell.angle_gamma   90.00
#
_symmetry.space_group_name_H-M   'P 1'
#
loop_
_entity.id
_entity.type
_entity.pdbx_description
1 polymer ?
#
loop_
_entity_poly.entity_id
_entity_poly.type
_entity_poly.pdbx_seq_one_letter_code
_entity_poly.pdbx_strand_id
1 'polypeptide(L)'
;MGLRISTNIAALNGQRNLSGSQTKIQDSMAQLASGSRINKSADDAAGLAISESFRGYIRSARQAGRNANDGISMIQTAEGGLNEMGNIVVRLRELGIQAASDTVGDRERSYIDKEV
;
A
#
# COMPACT_ATOMS: atom_id res chain seq x y z
N MET A 1 63.26 -10.81 26.81
CA MET A 1 62.59 -10.56 25.51
C MET A 1 63.63 -10.67 24.41
N GLY A 2 63.84 -11.88 23.87
CA GLY A 2 64.92 -12.14 22.91
C GLY A 2 64.61 -11.56 21.52
N LEU A 3 65.56 -10.81 20.96
CA LEU A 3 65.49 -10.29 19.59
C LEU A 3 65.46 -11.47 18.62
N ARG A 4 64.30 -11.77 18.02
CA ARG A 4 64.19 -12.74 16.93
C ARG A 4 64.29 -11.99 15.60
N ILE A 5 65.39 -12.21 14.87
CA ILE A 5 65.72 -11.49 13.63
C ILE A 5 64.81 -11.90 12.46
N SER A 6 64.30 -13.14 12.46
CA SER A 6 63.51 -13.70 11.35
C SER A 6 62.02 -13.32 11.35
N THR A 7 61.47 -12.78 12.44
CA THR A 7 60.03 -12.46 12.52
C THR A 7 59.82 -11.18 13.30
N ASN A 8 59.38 -10.13 12.61
CA ASN A 8 59.08 -8.84 13.22
C ASN A 8 57.68 -8.84 13.86
N ILE A 9 57.63 -9.15 15.15
CA ILE A 9 56.39 -9.21 15.92
C ILE A 9 55.71 -7.83 15.99
N ALA A 10 56.47 -6.73 16.03
CA ALA A 10 55.92 -5.38 16.05
C ALA A 10 55.19 -5.04 14.72
N ALA A 11 55.79 -5.40 13.58
CA ALA A 11 55.16 -5.24 12.26
C ALA A 11 53.90 -6.10 12.13
N LEU A 12 53.93 -7.35 12.60
CA LEU A 12 52.75 -8.24 12.60
C LEU A 12 51.61 -7.71 13.49
N ASN A 13 51.93 -7.12 14.64
CA ASN A 13 50.93 -6.46 15.48
C ASN A 13 50.36 -5.20 14.80
N GLY A 14 51.22 -4.41 14.14
CA GLY A 14 50.79 -3.25 13.33
C GLY A 14 49.83 -3.65 12.21
N GLN A 15 50.16 -4.70 11.46
CA GLN A 15 49.31 -5.23 10.39
C GLN A 15 47.96 -5.76 10.90
N ARG A 16 47.95 -6.47 12.05
CA ARG A 16 46.69 -6.92 12.68
C ARG A 16 45.78 -5.76 13.08
N ASN A 17 46.34 -4.72 13.70
CA ASN A 17 45.58 -3.52 14.05
C ASN A 17 45.07 -2.77 12.82
N LEU A 18 45.89 -2.64 11.77
CA LEU A 18 45.49 -2.04 10.50
C LEU A 18 44.34 -2.81 9.85
N SER A 19 44.42 -4.14 9.80
CA SER A 19 43.36 -4.98 9.25
C SER A 19 42.04 -4.80 10.00
N GLY A 20 42.06 -4.73 11.34
CA GLY A 20 40.87 -4.46 12.13
C GLY A 20 40.29 -3.06 11.89
N SER A 21 41.14 -2.04 11.73
CA SER A 21 40.71 -0.67 11.40
C SER A 21 40.07 -0.60 10.02
N GLN A 22 40.66 -1.28 9.03
CA GLN A 22 40.15 -1.33 7.65
C GLN A 22 38.74 -1.94 7.59
N THR A 23 38.48 -3.02 8.33
CA THR A 23 37.15 -3.64 8.40
C THR A 23 36.12 -2.70 9.01
N LYS A 24 36.46 -1.99 10.09
CA LYS A 24 35.55 -1.00 10.71
C LYS A 24 35.21 0.15 9.77
N ILE A 25 36.20 0.67 9.04
CA ILE A 25 35.98 1.73 8.04
C ILE A 25 35.05 1.23 6.93
N GLN A 26 35.26 0.01 6.44
CA GLN A 26 34.38 -0.58 5.41
C GLN A 26 32.93 -0.71 5.90
N ASP A 27 32.70 -1.16 7.13
CA ASP A 27 31.36 -1.25 7.72
C ASP A 27 30.71 0.13 7.87
N SER A 28 31.44 1.13 8.36
CA SER A 28 30.93 2.50 8.43
C SER A 28 30.62 3.10 7.05
N MET A 29 31.46 2.85 6.05
CA MET A 29 31.18 3.26 4.67
C MET A 29 29.93 2.59 4.11
N ALA A 30 29.69 1.31 4.41
CA ALA A 30 28.50 0.61 3.96
C ALA A 30 27.21 1.15 4.63
N GLN A 31 27.27 1.51 5.91
CA GLN A 31 26.16 2.16 6.61
C GLN A 31 25.90 3.57 6.06
N LEU A 32 26.95 4.34 5.78
CA LEU A 32 26.82 5.67 5.15
C LEU A 32 26.22 5.58 3.74
N ALA A 33 26.69 4.65 2.92
CA ALA A 33 26.21 4.47 1.55
C ALA A 33 24.75 4.00 1.48
N SER A 34 24.33 3.15 2.43
CA SER A 34 22.94 2.67 2.52
C SER A 34 22.01 3.66 3.23
N GLY A 35 22.56 4.60 4.01
CA GLY A 35 21.79 5.46 4.92
C GLY A 35 21.10 4.71 6.06
N SER A 36 21.39 3.42 6.25
CA SER A 36 20.79 2.58 7.28
C SER A 36 21.84 2.15 8.30
N ARG A 37 21.48 2.26 9.58
CA ARG A 37 22.31 1.73 10.68
C ARG A 37 22.48 0.21 10.59
N ILE A 38 21.45 -0.50 10.16
CA ILE A 38 21.45 -1.97 10.03
C ILE A 38 21.44 -2.28 8.54
N ASN A 39 22.57 -2.76 8.02
CA ASN A 39 22.71 -3.11 6.60
C ASN A 39 22.80 -4.63 6.39
N LYS A 40 23.50 -5.34 7.29
CA LYS A 40 23.58 -6.81 7.29
C LYS A 40 22.88 -7.41 8.50
N SER A 41 22.34 -8.61 8.35
CA SER A 41 21.73 -9.39 9.45
C SER A 41 22.71 -9.70 10.58
N ALA A 42 24.02 -9.67 10.29
CA ALA A 42 25.08 -9.82 11.28
C ALA A 42 25.26 -8.59 12.20
N ASP A 43 24.80 -7.39 11.79
CA ASP A 43 24.90 -6.18 12.61
C ASP A 43 23.89 -6.19 13.76
N ASP A 44 22.65 -6.58 13.45
CA ASP A 44 21.52 -6.63 14.40
C ASP A 44 20.37 -7.47 13.80
N ALA A 45 20.39 -8.79 14.05
CA ALA A 45 19.40 -9.70 13.50
C ALA A 45 17.97 -9.40 13.99
N ALA A 46 17.83 -9.02 15.26
CA ALA A 46 16.53 -8.70 15.86
C ALA A 46 16.00 -7.35 15.33
N GLY A 47 16.85 -6.32 15.28
CA GLY A 47 16.49 -5.02 14.73
C GLY A 47 16.16 -5.09 13.23
N LEU A 48 16.86 -5.92 12.46
CA LEU A 48 16.53 -6.17 11.06
C LEU A 48 15.18 -6.88 10.91
N ALA A 49 14.92 -7.93 11.70
CA ALA A 49 13.66 -8.67 11.65
C ALA A 49 12.44 -7.78 11.97
N ILE A 50 12.56 -6.93 13.01
CA ILE A 50 11.53 -5.95 13.36
C ILE A 50 11.35 -4.93 12.23
N SER A 51 12.44 -4.43 11.66
CA SER A 51 12.39 -3.46 10.56
C SER A 51 11.73 -4.04 9.31
N GLU A 52 12.00 -5.29 8.97
CA GLU A 52 11.35 -5.99 7.85
C GLU A 52 9.86 -6.26 8.13
N SER A 53 9.52 -6.60 9.37
CA SER A 53 8.12 -6.72 9.81
C SER A 53 7.37 -5.39 9.60
N PHE A 54 7.93 -4.28 10.05
CA PHE A 54 7.34 -2.95 9.83
C PHE A 54 7.27 -2.57 8.35
N ARG A 55 8.29 -2.87 7.55
CA ARG A 55 8.23 -2.69 6.09
C ARG A 55 7.07 -3.50 5.47
N GLY A 56 6.84 -4.72 5.97
CA GLY A 56 5.68 -5.54 5.64
C GLY A 56 4.37 -4.85 5.98
N TYR A 57 4.20 -4.41 7.22
CA TYR A 57 3.01 -3.67 7.67
C TYR A 57 2.75 -2.41 6.85
N ILE A 58 3.78 -1.62 6.53
CA ILE A 58 3.64 -0.42 5.70
C ILE A 58 3.13 -0.78 4.30
N ARG A 59 3.66 -1.83 3.66
CA ARG A 59 3.18 -2.28 2.35
C ARG A 59 1.73 -2.76 2.42
N SER A 60 1.39 -3.55 3.44
CA SER A 60 0.03 -4.03 3.67
C SER A 60 -0.95 -2.89 3.94
N ALA A 61 -0.57 -1.91 4.77
CA ALA A 61 -1.40 -0.74 5.06
C ALA A 61 -1.63 0.12 3.80
N ARG A 62 -0.61 0.29 2.95
CA ARG A 62 -0.77 0.96 1.64
C ARG A 62 -1.74 0.22 0.73
N GLN A 63 -1.70 -1.11 0.70
CA GLN A 63 -2.66 -1.90 -0.08
C GLN A 63 -4.07 -1.80 0.51
N ALA A 64 -4.22 -1.87 1.84
CA ALA A 64 -5.50 -1.71 2.51
C ALA A 64 -6.13 -0.34 2.19
N GLY A 65 -5.33 0.72 2.17
CA GLY A 65 -5.77 2.05 1.74
C GLY A 65 -6.26 2.08 0.29
N ARG A 66 -5.56 1.42 -0.65
CA ARG A 66 -6.03 1.30 -2.04
C ARG A 66 -7.37 0.54 -2.11
N ASN A 67 -7.46 -0.62 -1.46
CA ASN A 67 -8.68 -1.43 -1.44
C ASN A 67 -9.87 -0.65 -0.86
N ALA A 68 -9.65 0.17 0.17
CA ALA A 68 -10.69 1.02 0.74
C ALA A 68 -11.19 2.07 -0.26
N ASN A 69 -10.28 2.71 -1.02
CA ASN A 69 -10.65 3.65 -2.07
C ASN A 69 -11.41 2.97 -3.21
N ASP A 70 -10.98 1.77 -3.63
CA ASP A 70 -11.69 0.99 -4.65
C ASP A 70 -13.11 0.63 -4.17
N GLY A 71 -13.27 0.25 -2.90
CA GLY A 71 -14.56 0.02 -2.27
C GLY A 71 -15.45 1.26 -2.26
N ILE A 72 -14.88 2.44 -1.96
CA ILE A 72 -15.60 3.72 -2.03
C ILE A 72 -16.07 4.00 -3.46
N SER A 73 -15.20 3.84 -4.46
CA SER A 73 -15.57 4.06 -5.87
C SER A 73 -16.67 3.10 -6.35
N MET A 74 -16.63 1.85 -5.90
CA MET A 74 -17.69 0.87 -6.17
C MET A 74 -19.03 1.31 -5.54
N ILE A 75 -19.01 1.73 -4.27
CA ILE A 75 -20.20 2.21 -3.57
C ILE A 75 -20.78 3.46 -4.25
N GLN A 76 -19.94 4.42 -4.64
CA GLN A 76 -20.38 5.62 -5.36
C GLN A 76 -21.06 5.28 -6.70
N THR A 77 -20.51 4.29 -7.43
CA THR A 77 -21.14 3.82 -8.67
C THR A 77 -22.48 3.17 -8.40
N ALA A 78 -22.57 2.34 -7.34
CA ALA A 78 -23.82 1.73 -6.92
C ALA A 78 -24.85 2.77 -6.48
N GLU A 79 -24.45 3.80 -5.72
CA GLU A 79 -25.30 4.91 -5.29
C GLU A 79 -25.82 5.72 -6.48
N GLY A 80 -24.98 5.99 -7.49
CA GLY A 80 -25.42 6.61 -8.74
C GLY A 80 -26.49 5.78 -9.45
N GLY A 81 -26.30 4.46 -9.53
CA GLY A 81 -27.29 3.54 -10.10
C GLY A 81 -28.60 3.49 -9.29
N LEU A 82 -28.52 3.47 -7.96
CA LEU A 82 -29.70 3.48 -7.09
C LEU A 82 -30.48 4.79 -7.18
N ASN A 83 -29.81 5.94 -7.34
CA ASN A 83 -30.47 7.20 -7.59
C ASN A 83 -31.28 7.17 -8.89
N GLU A 84 -30.72 6.59 -9.96
CA GLU A 84 -31.43 6.45 -11.22
C GLU A 84 -32.63 5.49 -11.11
N MET A 85 -32.46 4.36 -10.42
CA MET A 85 -33.60 3.47 -10.11
C MET A 85 -34.69 4.19 -9.30
N GLY A 86 -34.31 5.04 -8.36
CA GLY A 86 -35.24 5.88 -7.61
C GLY A 86 -36.03 6.84 -8.52
N ASN A 87 -35.34 7.52 -9.44
CA ASN A 87 -35.96 8.39 -10.43
C ASN A 87 -36.96 7.63 -11.32
N ILE A 88 -36.59 6.43 -11.78
CA ILE A 88 -37.46 5.55 -12.56
C ILE A 88 -38.70 5.17 -11.76
N VAL A 89 -38.58 4.79 -10.49
CA VAL A 89 -39.73 4.44 -9.64
C VAL A 89 -40.68 5.62 -9.45
N VAL A 90 -40.15 6.83 -9.26
CA VAL A 90 -40.97 8.05 -9.19
C VAL A 90 -41.69 8.29 -10.52
N ARG A 91 -41.00 8.15 -11.65
CA ARG A 91 -41.60 8.28 -12.99
C ARG A 91 -42.70 7.27 -13.23
N LEU A 92 -42.46 5.99 -12.89
CA LEU A 92 -43.46 4.93 -12.98
C LEU A 92 -44.70 5.24 -12.13
N ARG A 93 -44.50 5.82 -10.93
CA ARG A 93 -45.61 6.24 -10.08
C ARG A 93 -46.41 7.39 -10.69
N GLU A 94 -45.75 8.37 -11.29
CA GLU A 94 -46.42 9.47 -12.02
C GLU A 94 -47.25 8.93 -13.18
N LEU A 95 -46.66 8.06 -14.00
CA LEU A 95 -47.33 7.40 -15.12
C LEU A 95 -48.54 6.58 -14.66
N GLY A 96 -48.42 5.84 -13.56
CA GLY A 96 -49.52 5.08 -12.97
C GLY A 96 -50.68 5.97 -12.50
N ILE A 97 -50.39 7.12 -11.87
CA ILE A 97 -51.43 8.10 -11.48
C ILE A 97 -52.06 8.74 -12.71
N GLN A 98 -51.26 9.06 -13.73
CA GLN A 98 -51.74 9.63 -14.99
C GLN A 98 -52.68 8.65 -15.71
N ALA A 99 -52.32 7.37 -15.79
CA ALA A 99 -53.16 6.33 -16.39
C ALA A 99 -54.46 6.07 -15.60
N ALA A 100 -54.46 6.27 -14.28
CA ALA A 100 -55.64 6.12 -13.43
C ALA A 100 -56.65 7.27 -13.57
N SER A 101 -56.33 8.35 -14.28
CA SER A 101 -57.24 9.47 -14.50
C SER A 101 -58.29 9.14 -15.56
N ASP A 102 -59.56 9.47 -15.28
CA ASP A 102 -60.70 9.24 -16.19
C ASP A 102 -60.69 10.16 -17.42
N THR A 103 -59.83 11.20 -17.43
CA THR A 103 -59.67 12.10 -18.58
C THR A 103 -58.69 11.55 -19.63
N VAL A 104 -57.99 10.46 -19.33
CA VAL A 104 -57.00 9.82 -20.22
C VAL A 104 -57.66 8.64 -20.93
N GLY A 105 -57.80 8.74 -22.25
CA GLY A 105 -58.41 7.72 -23.10
C GLY A 105 -57.52 6.50 -23.34
N ASP A 106 -58.09 5.44 -23.93
CA ASP A 106 -57.42 4.16 -24.15
C ASP A 106 -56.16 4.27 -25.01
N ARG A 107 -56.13 5.22 -25.95
CA ARG A 107 -54.99 5.43 -26.83
C ARG A 107 -53.81 6.05 -26.09
N GLU A 108 -54.07 7.04 -25.25
CA GLU A 108 -53.10 7.70 -24.37
C GLU A 108 -52.59 6.73 -23.30
N ARG A 109 -53.46 5.91 -22.71
CA ARG A 109 -53.06 4.82 -21.80
C ARG A 109 -52.09 3.84 -22.47
N SER A 110 -52.29 3.53 -23.76
CA SER A 110 -51.35 2.66 -24.49
C SER A 110 -49.98 3.30 -24.74
N TYR A 111 -49.88 4.64 -24.77
CA TYR A 111 -48.59 5.32 -24.86
C TYR A 111 -47.87 5.34 -23.51
N ILE A 112 -48.61 5.49 -22.41
CA ILE A 112 -48.07 5.41 -21.05
C ILE A 112 -47.50 4.01 -20.78
N ASP A 113 -48.22 2.95 -21.17
CA ASP A 113 -47.78 1.55 -21.00
C ASP A 113 -46.52 1.21 -21.82
N LYS A 114 -46.26 1.93 -22.91
CA LYS A 114 -45.03 1.78 -23.70
C LYS A 114 -43.81 2.48 -23.08
N GLU A 115 -44.03 3.41 -22.16
CA GLU A 115 -42.97 4.14 -21.45
C GLU A 115 -42.52 3.39 -20.19
N VAL A 116 -43.37 2.48 -19.68
CA VAL A 116 -43.07 1.52 -18.60
C VAL A 116 -42.23 0.36 -19.13
#